data_AF-A0A318IHS5-F1
#
_entry.id   AF-A0A318IHS5-F1
#
_cell.length_a   1.000
_cell.length_b   1.000
_cell.length_c   1.000
_cell.angle_alpha   90.00
_cell.angle_beta   90.00
_cell.angle_gamma   90.00
#
_symmetry.space_group_name_H-M   'P 1'
#
loop_
_entity.id
_entity.type
_entity.pdbx_description
1 polymer ?
#
loop_
_entity_poly.entity_id
_entity_poly.type
_entity_poly.pdbx_seq_one_letter_code
_entity_poly.pdbx_strand_id
1 'polypeptide(L)'
;MVFLLFVFLFALFGFEEARQNQNGLAMVGGAKGKGLSNVETPHIDYVAMSSDQYHKNLTETIWYDDFSTKKPYMDSRGALDTIVNFGVKGGSVNVGFNKGDVFGHGDRKVAFGDFPGNGPVIKQGQSFDEIYWRIYVKHEYGWNGSPAKMSRATSIVSDTWKQAMIAHVWNGGGPVLTLDPARGVYDQTDSIITTKYNDFDNLVWLGNSPTSQFPLTSTEESGYWVLVESRVKLNTPGKNDGINQLWIDGILEVERKNLNFRGNYTKHGINAVFLESYWNKGSLKDQGRWYDNFVIATVPIGPVICPRNPTLVKTPYHGPGKLKNWEVELASDCNGAEKVFVSNNLGESSKIIVNTETGNFMGPLKGKSKLASGTIYFARVRQQSSHGQWSVWSRWHQGFNVE
;
A
#
# COMPACT_ATOMS: atom_id res chain seq x y z
N MET A 1 -13.35 36.04 -19.20
CA MET A 1 -12.82 34.67 -19.36
C MET A 1 -11.33 34.72 -19.04
N VAL A 2 -10.96 34.50 -17.78
CA VAL A 2 -9.57 34.56 -17.29
C VAL A 2 -9.33 33.28 -16.51
N PHE A 3 -8.48 32.41 -17.05
CA PHE A 3 -7.99 31.21 -16.38
C PHE A 3 -6.93 31.66 -15.36
N LEU A 4 -7.22 31.58 -14.06
CA LEU A 4 -6.19 31.68 -13.03
C LEU A 4 -5.59 30.29 -12.79
N LEU A 5 -4.37 30.10 -13.27
CA LEU A 5 -3.50 28.99 -12.87
C LEU A 5 -3.04 29.25 -11.42
N PHE A 6 -3.59 28.52 -10.45
CA PHE A 6 -3.05 28.50 -9.09
C PHE A 6 -1.93 27.45 -9.03
N VAL A 7 -0.67 27.92 -9.13
CA VAL A 7 0.51 27.14 -8.76
C VAL A 7 0.72 27.34 -7.26
N PHE A 8 0.40 26.32 -6.45
CA PHE A 8 0.68 26.36 -5.01
C PHE A 8 2.18 26.09 -4.76
N LEU A 9 2.87 27.10 -4.25
CA LEU A 9 4.24 27.00 -3.75
C LEU A 9 4.20 26.34 -2.36
N PHE A 10 4.64 25.10 -2.22
CA PHE A 10 4.82 24.45 -0.91
C PHE A 10 6.14 24.91 -0.30
N ALA A 11 6.09 25.78 0.72
CA ALA A 11 7.25 26.17 1.51
C ALA A 11 7.62 25.08 2.52
N LEU A 12 8.94 24.82 2.63
CA LEU A 12 9.55 23.97 3.64
C LEU A 12 9.21 24.48 5.05
N PHE A 13 8.73 23.59 5.91
CA PHE A 13 8.91 23.71 7.35
C PHE A 13 9.60 22.44 7.84
N GLY A 14 10.77 22.64 8.45
CA GLY A 14 11.57 21.59 9.07
C GLY A 14 10.82 20.99 10.24
N PHE A 15 10.89 19.66 10.36
CA PHE A 15 10.42 18.94 11.52
C PHE A 15 11.31 19.25 12.73
N GLU A 16 10.70 19.66 13.83
CA GLU A 16 11.33 19.69 15.15
C GLU A 16 11.36 18.25 15.72
N GLU A 17 12.50 17.87 16.26
CA GLU A 17 12.85 16.49 16.64
C GLU A 17 11.93 15.92 17.74
N ALA A 18 11.23 14.83 17.42
CA ALA A 18 10.74 13.91 18.44
C ALA A 18 11.96 13.21 19.08
N ARG A 19 12.22 13.52 20.36
CA ARG A 19 13.31 12.94 21.15
C ARG A 19 13.30 11.41 21.10
N GLN A 20 14.32 10.83 20.45
CA GLN A 20 14.64 9.41 20.54
C GLN A 20 15.35 9.13 21.87
N ASN A 21 14.74 8.31 22.72
CA ASN A 21 15.45 7.62 23.79
C ASN A 21 16.35 6.55 23.16
N GLN A 22 17.65 6.85 23.07
CA GLN A 22 18.68 5.88 22.72
C GLN A 22 19.08 5.09 23.98
N ASN A 23 18.67 3.83 24.06
CA ASN A 23 19.42 2.84 24.83
C ASN A 23 20.08 1.89 23.82
N GLY A 24 21.40 2.02 23.71
CA GLY A 24 22.22 1.31 22.75
C GLY A 24 22.30 -0.19 23.03
N LEU A 25 22.10 -0.98 21.98
CA LEU A 25 22.70 -2.30 21.86
C LEU A 25 23.88 -2.19 20.89
N ALA A 26 25.09 -2.29 21.45
CA ALA A 26 26.32 -2.38 20.69
C ALA A 26 26.38 -3.74 19.97
N MET A 27 26.35 -3.71 18.63
CA MET A 27 26.65 -4.89 17.81
C MET A 27 28.16 -4.96 17.59
N VAL A 28 28.78 -5.97 18.19
CA VAL A 28 30.19 -6.32 18.03
C VAL A 28 30.44 -6.80 16.60
N GLY A 29 31.46 -6.22 15.96
CA GLY A 29 31.88 -6.55 14.60
C GLY A 29 32.37 -7.99 14.45
N GLY A 30 31.78 -8.70 13.49
CA GLY A 30 32.24 -9.99 12.99
C GLY A 30 32.96 -9.85 11.64
N ALA A 31 34.09 -10.54 11.50
CA ALA A 31 35.04 -10.47 10.41
C ALA A 31 34.44 -10.75 9.01
N LYS A 32 34.93 -10.00 7.99
CA LYS A 32 34.69 -10.24 6.57
C LYS A 32 35.38 -11.54 6.11
N GLY A 33 34.67 -12.65 6.16
CA GLY A 33 34.94 -13.79 5.28
C GLY A 33 34.47 -13.46 3.86
N LYS A 34 35.24 -13.84 2.83
CA LYS A 34 34.78 -13.83 1.43
C LYS A 34 33.57 -14.77 1.31
N GLY A 35 32.37 -14.24 1.47
CA GLY A 35 31.13 -15.01 1.40
C GLY A 35 30.87 -15.48 -0.02
N LEU A 36 30.57 -16.77 -0.18
CA LEU A 36 29.85 -17.28 -1.34
C LEU A 36 28.62 -16.36 -1.58
N SER A 37 28.46 -15.83 -2.79
CA SER A 37 27.27 -15.06 -3.11
C SER A 37 26.05 -15.95 -2.96
N ASN A 38 25.16 -15.63 -2.02
CA ASN A 38 23.95 -16.41 -1.79
C ASN A 38 22.94 -16.18 -2.92
N VAL A 39 22.10 -17.17 -3.18
CA VAL A 39 20.93 -17.01 -4.06
C VAL A 39 19.91 -16.14 -3.34
N GLU A 40 19.49 -15.05 -3.97
CA GLU A 40 18.52 -14.13 -3.39
C GLU A 40 17.15 -14.80 -3.25
N THR A 41 16.44 -14.46 -2.19
CA THR A 41 15.06 -14.89 -1.96
C THR A 41 14.12 -14.20 -2.97
N PRO A 42 13.41 -14.94 -3.84
CA PRO A 42 12.46 -14.36 -4.77
C PRO A 42 11.16 -13.99 -4.06
N HIS A 43 10.36 -13.16 -4.73
CA HIS A 43 8.98 -12.85 -4.37
C HIS A 43 8.05 -13.14 -5.55
N ILE A 44 6.75 -13.24 -5.29
CA ILE A 44 5.73 -13.14 -6.32
C ILE A 44 5.58 -11.67 -6.65
N ASP A 45 5.92 -11.30 -7.88
CA ASP A 45 5.77 -9.93 -8.38
C ASP A 45 4.29 -9.56 -8.43
N TYR A 46 3.49 -10.41 -9.06
CA TYR A 46 2.05 -10.26 -9.10
C TYR A 46 1.35 -11.60 -9.38
N VAL A 47 0.04 -11.60 -9.11
CA VAL A 47 -0.89 -12.64 -9.50
C VAL A 47 -1.75 -12.08 -10.64
N ALA A 48 -1.91 -12.84 -11.72
CA ALA A 48 -2.71 -12.40 -12.86
C ALA A 48 -4.18 -12.22 -12.44
N MET A 49 -4.65 -10.98 -12.54
CA MET A 49 -6.02 -10.59 -12.22
C MET A 49 -7.03 -11.22 -13.19
N SER A 50 -8.21 -11.56 -12.67
CA SER A 50 -9.39 -11.79 -13.52
C SER A 50 -9.72 -10.51 -14.29
N SER A 51 -10.32 -10.66 -15.48
CA SER A 51 -10.74 -9.51 -16.30
C SER A 51 -11.72 -8.60 -15.57
N ASP A 52 -12.58 -9.20 -14.74
CA ASP A 52 -13.58 -8.50 -13.96
C ASP A 52 -13.08 -8.37 -12.52
N GLN A 53 -12.53 -7.19 -12.21
CA GLN A 53 -12.34 -6.78 -10.81
C GLN A 53 -13.67 -6.23 -10.30
N TYR A 54 -14.36 -6.99 -9.45
CA TYR A 54 -15.71 -6.63 -8.94
C TYR A 54 -15.77 -5.23 -8.32
N HIS A 55 -14.68 -4.78 -7.68
CA HIS A 55 -14.52 -3.42 -7.14
C HIS A 55 -14.89 -2.32 -8.12
N LYS A 56 -14.67 -2.54 -9.43
CA LYS A 56 -14.98 -1.56 -10.47
C LYS A 56 -16.47 -1.23 -10.55
N ASN A 57 -17.34 -2.17 -10.18
CA ASN A 57 -18.78 -2.09 -10.42
C ASN A 57 -19.63 -2.15 -9.13
N LEU A 58 -19.03 -2.20 -7.95
CA LEU A 58 -19.77 -2.19 -6.69
C LEU A 58 -20.40 -0.81 -6.42
N THR A 59 -21.60 -0.83 -5.84
CA THR A 59 -22.31 0.37 -5.39
C THR A 59 -21.57 1.13 -4.28
N GLU A 60 -20.86 0.36 -3.46
CA GLU A 60 -20.03 0.76 -2.32
C GLU A 60 -18.69 1.38 -2.74
N THR A 61 -18.28 1.18 -3.99
CA THR A 61 -17.06 1.80 -4.53
C THR A 61 -17.30 3.29 -4.76
N ILE A 62 -16.43 4.09 -4.16
CA ILE A 62 -16.33 5.54 -4.35
C ILE A 62 -15.40 5.82 -5.53
N TRP A 63 -14.24 5.16 -5.58
CA TRP A 63 -13.24 5.34 -6.62
C TRP A 63 -12.60 4.02 -7.01
N TYR A 64 -12.30 3.85 -8.29
CA TYR A 64 -11.52 2.74 -8.81
C TYR A 64 -10.66 3.26 -9.95
N ASP A 65 -9.35 3.02 -9.92
CA ASP A 65 -8.44 3.27 -11.04
C ASP A 65 -7.35 2.21 -11.10
N ASP A 66 -7.27 1.50 -12.22
CA ASP A 66 -6.18 0.56 -12.56
C ASP A 66 -5.13 1.22 -13.46
N PHE A 67 -5.22 2.55 -13.64
CA PHE A 67 -4.32 3.37 -14.42
C PHE A 67 -4.11 2.91 -15.88
N SER A 68 -4.99 2.06 -16.41
CA SER A 68 -5.02 1.68 -17.82
C SER A 68 -5.29 2.87 -18.74
N THR A 69 -5.96 3.88 -18.21
CA THR A 69 -6.38 5.08 -18.92
C THR A 69 -6.31 6.29 -17.98
N LYS A 70 -6.25 7.51 -18.53
CA LYS A 70 -6.32 8.72 -17.73
C LYS A 70 -7.72 8.91 -17.14
N LYS A 71 -7.80 9.21 -15.85
CA LYS A 71 -9.05 9.58 -15.16
C LYS A 71 -8.98 10.99 -14.58
N PRO A 72 -10.13 11.66 -14.41
CA PRO A 72 -10.17 12.99 -13.80
C PRO A 72 -9.96 12.89 -12.28
N TYR A 73 -8.81 13.37 -11.82
CA TYR A 73 -8.54 13.60 -10.40
C TYR A 73 -8.77 15.08 -10.06
N MET A 74 -8.98 15.39 -8.78
CA MET A 74 -8.95 16.79 -8.32
C MET A 74 -7.58 17.42 -8.55
N ASP A 75 -6.52 16.64 -8.31
CA ASP A 75 -5.14 17.00 -8.58
C ASP A 75 -4.36 15.72 -8.94
N SER A 76 -3.44 15.83 -9.89
CA SER A 76 -2.63 14.71 -10.31
C SER A 76 -1.32 15.15 -10.96
N ARG A 77 -0.22 14.52 -10.54
CA ARG A 77 1.10 14.63 -11.17
C ARG A 77 1.68 13.25 -11.49
N GLY A 78 2.62 13.18 -12.42
CA GLY A 78 3.31 11.93 -12.76
C GLY A 78 2.64 11.14 -13.88
N ALA A 79 3.50 10.55 -14.72
CA ALA A 79 3.10 9.81 -15.90
C ALA A 79 2.45 8.46 -15.54
N LEU A 80 1.56 7.99 -16.41
CA LEU A 80 1.13 6.60 -16.39
C LEU A 80 2.23 5.73 -17.00
N ASP A 81 2.48 4.58 -16.40
CA ASP A 81 3.48 3.60 -16.83
C ASP A 81 2.77 2.28 -17.13
N THR A 82 2.75 1.88 -18.41
CA THR A 82 2.14 0.61 -18.84
C THR A 82 3.15 -0.53 -18.88
N ILE A 83 4.45 -0.26 -18.65
CA ILE A 83 5.51 -1.27 -18.60
C ILE A 83 5.61 -1.83 -17.18
N VAL A 84 5.64 -0.95 -16.18
CA VAL A 84 5.62 -1.34 -14.76
C VAL A 84 4.19 -1.24 -14.24
N ASN A 85 3.42 -2.33 -14.36
CA ASN A 85 2.06 -2.44 -13.86
C ASN A 85 1.89 -3.70 -13.00
N PHE A 86 0.84 -3.72 -12.19
CA PHE A 86 0.39 -4.88 -11.46
C PHE A 86 -0.44 -5.77 -12.39
N GLY A 87 0.08 -6.94 -12.74
CA GLY A 87 -0.62 -7.88 -13.60
C GLY A 87 -0.17 -7.86 -15.05
N VAL A 88 -1.11 -8.19 -15.95
CA VAL A 88 -0.89 -8.24 -17.41
C VAL A 88 -1.71 -7.19 -18.16
N LYS A 89 -2.54 -6.44 -17.44
CA LYS A 89 -3.45 -5.40 -17.92
C LYS A 89 -3.45 -4.29 -16.89
N GLY A 90 -3.64 -3.06 -17.33
CA GLY A 90 -3.58 -1.89 -16.46
C GLY A 90 -2.42 -0.98 -16.83
N GLY A 91 -2.16 -0.03 -15.94
CA GLY A 91 -0.94 0.74 -15.89
C GLY A 91 -0.63 1.01 -14.43
N SER A 92 0.35 1.84 -14.14
CA SER A 92 0.53 2.41 -12.81
C SER A 92 0.79 3.90 -12.92
N VAL A 93 0.80 4.61 -11.80
CA VAL A 93 1.37 5.96 -11.75
C VAL A 93 2.81 5.89 -11.25
N ASN A 94 3.74 6.47 -12.01
CA ASN A 94 5.11 6.67 -11.55
C ASN A 94 5.16 7.80 -10.52
N VAL A 95 5.56 7.43 -9.30
CA VAL A 95 5.73 8.30 -8.14
C VAL A 95 7.16 8.22 -7.59
N GLY A 96 8.12 7.81 -8.42
CA GLY A 96 9.54 7.69 -8.09
C GLY A 96 10.23 9.03 -7.83
N PHE A 97 11.56 8.99 -7.74
CA PHE A 97 12.38 10.14 -7.36
C PHE A 97 13.69 10.15 -8.15
N ASN A 98 14.21 11.34 -8.45
CA ASN A 98 15.63 11.52 -8.73
C ASN A 98 16.41 11.70 -7.43
N LYS A 99 17.72 11.51 -7.48
CA LYS A 99 18.62 11.75 -6.36
C LYS A 99 18.47 13.18 -5.85
N GLY A 100 18.25 13.32 -4.54
CA GLY A 100 18.04 14.59 -3.85
C GLY A 100 16.59 15.08 -3.86
N ASP A 101 15.70 14.47 -4.64
CA ASP A 101 14.31 14.91 -4.72
C ASP A 101 13.57 14.68 -3.40
N VAL A 102 13.00 15.77 -2.87
CA VAL A 102 12.11 15.75 -1.71
C VAL A 102 10.66 15.47 -2.16
N PHE A 103 10.27 15.88 -3.37
CA PHE A 103 8.98 15.57 -3.98
C PHE A 103 9.17 14.53 -5.08
N GLY A 104 8.40 13.45 -5.04
CA GLY A 104 8.43 12.46 -6.11
C GLY A 104 7.74 12.94 -7.38
N HIS A 105 7.87 12.15 -8.43
CA HIS A 105 7.39 12.45 -9.78
C HIS A 105 5.85 12.54 -9.89
N GLY A 106 5.11 12.00 -8.92
CA GLY A 106 3.66 11.93 -9.02
C GLY A 106 2.88 11.84 -7.70
N ASP A 107 1.57 12.10 -7.84
CA ASP A 107 0.55 12.03 -6.80
C ASP A 107 -0.85 11.87 -7.43
N ARG A 108 -1.83 11.49 -6.61
CA ARG A 108 -3.24 11.43 -7.00
C ARG A 108 -4.12 11.92 -5.86
N LYS A 109 -5.02 12.86 -6.14
CA LYS A 109 -5.99 13.34 -5.14
C LYS A 109 -7.42 13.11 -5.63
N VAL A 110 -8.16 12.32 -4.86
CA VAL A 110 -9.60 12.10 -5.11
C VAL A 110 -10.37 12.88 -4.07
N ALA A 111 -11.26 13.75 -4.54
CA ALA A 111 -12.29 14.38 -3.73
C ALA A 111 -13.62 13.67 -3.97
N PHE A 112 -14.42 13.52 -2.92
CA PHE A 112 -15.71 12.85 -3.00
C PHE A 112 -16.67 13.36 -1.93
N GLY A 113 -17.94 12.96 -2.02
CA GLY A 113 -18.93 13.25 -1.00
C GLY A 113 -19.17 14.74 -0.80
N ASP A 114 -19.10 15.18 0.44
CA ASP A 114 -19.37 16.55 0.87
C ASP A 114 -18.16 17.50 0.79
N PHE A 115 -17.15 17.15 -0.04
CA PHE A 115 -15.97 18.00 -0.25
C PHE A 115 -16.36 19.43 -0.63
N PRO A 116 -15.90 20.47 0.10
CA PRO A 116 -16.40 21.84 -0.04
C PRO A 116 -15.77 22.66 -1.18
N GLY A 117 -14.74 22.13 -1.84
CA GLY A 117 -14.06 22.83 -2.93
C GLY A 117 -14.65 22.54 -4.31
N ASN A 118 -14.09 23.23 -5.31
CA ASN A 118 -14.46 23.04 -6.72
C ASN A 118 -13.54 22.00 -7.37
N GLY A 119 -14.09 21.14 -8.24
CA GLY A 119 -13.33 20.14 -8.99
C GLY A 119 -14.15 18.89 -9.25
N PRO A 120 -13.56 17.83 -9.86
CA PRO A 120 -14.18 16.53 -9.92
C PRO A 120 -14.41 15.99 -8.49
N VAL A 121 -15.67 16.05 -8.03
CA VAL A 121 -16.10 15.50 -6.74
C VAL A 121 -16.99 14.29 -7.01
N ILE A 122 -16.51 13.11 -6.64
CA ILE A 122 -17.22 11.86 -6.87
C ILE A 122 -18.30 11.67 -5.81
N LYS A 123 -19.48 11.15 -6.17
CA LYS A 123 -20.60 10.97 -5.21
C LYS A 123 -20.95 12.27 -4.45
N GLN A 124 -20.97 13.40 -5.17
CA GLN A 124 -21.14 14.73 -4.60
C GLN A 124 -22.36 14.83 -3.67
N GLY A 125 -22.17 15.46 -2.50
CA GLY A 125 -23.21 15.68 -1.49
C GLY A 125 -23.46 14.52 -0.52
N GLN A 126 -22.87 13.34 -0.76
CA GLN A 126 -22.92 12.23 0.20
C GLN A 126 -21.94 12.46 1.35
N SER A 127 -22.26 11.94 2.54
CA SER A 127 -21.34 11.98 3.69
C SER A 127 -20.87 10.58 4.03
N PHE A 128 -19.59 10.47 4.40
CA PHE A 128 -18.93 9.20 4.67
C PHE A 128 -18.23 9.24 6.03
N ASP A 129 -18.66 8.38 6.94
CA ASP A 129 -18.03 8.22 8.26
C ASP A 129 -17.05 7.07 8.31
N GLU A 130 -17.07 6.19 7.31
CA GLU A 130 -16.18 5.05 7.21
C GLU A 130 -15.80 4.81 5.75
N ILE A 131 -14.50 4.68 5.49
CA ILE A 131 -13.99 4.27 4.20
C ILE A 131 -12.79 3.33 4.35
N TYR A 132 -12.55 2.59 3.28
CA TYR A 132 -11.36 1.81 2.99
C TYR A 132 -10.70 2.43 1.76
N TRP A 133 -9.37 2.46 1.73
CA TRP A 133 -8.63 2.77 0.53
C TRP A 133 -7.45 1.83 0.37
N ARG A 134 -7.18 1.46 -0.88
CA ARG A 134 -6.21 0.42 -1.21
C ARG A 134 -5.39 0.82 -2.43
N ILE A 135 -4.10 0.50 -2.37
CA ILE A 135 -3.16 0.58 -3.49
C ILE A 135 -2.29 -0.68 -3.51
N TYR A 136 -1.75 -1.01 -4.68
CA TYR A 136 -0.54 -1.80 -4.79
C TYR A 136 0.64 -0.84 -4.96
N VAL A 137 1.73 -1.05 -4.23
CA VAL A 137 2.96 -0.26 -4.32
C VAL A 137 4.13 -1.14 -4.72
N LYS A 138 4.95 -0.65 -5.64
CA LYS A 138 6.22 -1.28 -6.01
C LYS A 138 7.36 -0.28 -5.86
N HIS A 139 8.40 -0.70 -5.16
CA HIS A 139 9.70 -0.02 -5.16
C HIS A 139 10.60 -0.71 -6.19
N GLU A 140 11.38 0.06 -6.95
CA GLU A 140 12.36 -0.49 -7.88
C GLU A 140 13.30 -1.47 -7.17
N TYR A 141 13.68 -2.55 -7.84
CA TYR A 141 14.62 -3.52 -7.28
C TYR A 141 15.93 -2.85 -6.84
N GLY A 142 16.42 -3.21 -5.67
CA GLY A 142 17.57 -2.57 -5.05
C GLY A 142 17.24 -1.21 -4.44
N TRP A 143 15.97 -0.91 -4.14
CA TRP A 143 15.51 0.32 -3.49
C TRP A 143 16.34 0.64 -2.25
N ASN A 144 16.61 1.92 -2.00
CA ASN A 144 17.39 2.33 -0.85
C ASN A 144 16.85 3.58 -0.16
N GLY A 145 16.66 3.47 1.16
CA GLY A 145 16.17 4.53 2.04
C GLY A 145 14.65 4.55 2.17
N SER A 146 14.14 5.52 2.94
CA SER A 146 12.74 5.57 3.33
C SER A 146 12.13 6.93 3.02
N PRO A 147 11.19 7.00 2.05
CA PRO A 147 10.30 8.14 1.88
C PRO A 147 9.56 8.45 3.18
N ALA A 148 8.95 9.63 3.29
CA ALA A 148 8.21 10.00 4.48
C ALA A 148 6.72 9.75 4.35
N LYS A 149 6.13 9.95 3.16
CA LYS A 149 4.68 9.93 2.92
C LYS A 149 4.28 8.89 1.86
N MET A 150 3.06 8.35 2.01
CA MET A 150 2.45 7.42 1.06
C MET A 150 1.00 7.77 0.75
N SER A 151 0.11 7.80 1.75
CA SER A 151 -1.29 8.18 1.51
C SER A 151 -1.99 8.72 2.76
N ARG A 152 -3.18 9.29 2.58
CA ARG A 152 -4.07 9.68 3.69
C ARG A 152 -5.52 9.75 3.26
N ALA A 153 -6.41 9.55 4.22
CA ALA A 153 -7.80 10.01 4.16
C ALA A 153 -7.97 11.28 5.02
N THR A 154 -8.86 12.19 4.64
CA THR A 154 -9.07 13.46 5.36
C THR A 154 -10.50 13.99 5.23
N SER A 155 -10.92 14.79 6.20
CA SER A 155 -12.11 15.65 6.11
C SER A 155 -11.68 17.09 5.87
N ILE A 156 -11.95 17.61 4.68
CA ILE A 156 -11.73 19.01 4.29
C ILE A 156 -13.01 19.79 4.55
N VAL A 157 -12.91 20.92 5.26
CA VAL A 157 -14.09 21.62 5.81
C VAL A 157 -14.25 23.07 5.34
N SER A 158 -13.35 23.53 4.48
CA SER A 158 -13.42 24.87 3.86
C SER A 158 -12.71 24.92 2.51
N ASP A 159 -12.99 25.98 1.76
CA ASP A 159 -12.27 26.40 0.54
C ASP A 159 -10.77 26.70 0.76
N THR A 160 -10.41 27.02 2.00
CA THR A 160 -9.04 27.22 2.52
C THR A 160 -8.40 25.91 3.02
N TRP A 161 -9.05 24.77 2.78
CA TRP A 161 -8.55 23.43 3.07
C TRP A 161 -8.24 23.17 4.56
N LYS A 162 -9.03 23.79 5.46
CA LYS A 162 -9.04 23.40 6.87
C LYS A 162 -9.43 21.92 6.98
N GLN A 163 -8.91 21.23 8.00
CA GLN A 163 -9.09 19.80 8.18
C GLN A 163 -9.72 19.47 9.53
N ALA A 164 -10.85 18.77 9.55
CA ALA A 164 -11.42 18.26 10.80
C ALA A 164 -10.68 17.01 11.31
N MET A 165 -10.16 16.20 10.40
CA MET A 165 -9.41 14.99 10.73
C MET A 165 -8.46 14.60 9.60
N ILE A 166 -7.42 13.85 9.96
CA ILE A 166 -6.49 13.21 9.01
C ILE A 166 -6.20 11.79 9.49
N ALA A 167 -6.29 10.81 8.61
CA ALA A 167 -5.82 9.45 8.83
C ALA A 167 -4.62 9.18 7.93
N HIS A 168 -3.42 9.46 8.45
CA HIS A 168 -2.17 9.26 7.71
C HIS A 168 -1.80 7.79 7.61
N VAL A 169 -1.30 7.38 6.43
CA VAL A 169 -0.53 6.16 6.21
C VAL A 169 0.83 6.59 5.67
N TRP A 170 1.83 6.51 6.53
CA TRP A 170 3.16 7.04 6.24
C TRP A 170 4.21 6.34 7.09
N ASN A 171 5.48 6.58 6.83
CA ASN A 171 6.58 5.90 7.52
C ASN A 171 7.55 6.89 8.19
N GLY A 172 7.34 8.20 8.04
CA GLY A 172 8.11 9.23 8.75
C GLY A 172 9.62 9.23 8.47
N GLY A 173 10.07 8.51 7.43
CA GLY A 173 11.49 8.29 7.13
C GLY A 173 12.09 7.01 7.73
N GLY A 174 11.28 6.13 8.33
CA GLY A 174 11.65 4.77 8.71
C GLY A 174 11.22 3.71 7.69
N PRO A 175 11.65 2.45 7.82
CA PRO A 175 11.38 1.41 6.81
C PRO A 175 9.97 0.82 6.86
N VAL A 176 9.22 1.04 7.94
CA VAL A 176 7.89 0.48 8.20
C VAL A 176 6.81 1.57 8.14
N LEU A 177 5.61 1.22 7.69
CA LEU A 177 4.46 2.12 7.75
C LEU A 177 3.92 2.23 9.18
N THR A 178 3.28 3.37 9.46
CA THR A 178 2.45 3.60 10.63
C THR A 178 1.19 4.37 10.26
N LEU A 179 0.22 4.28 11.16
CA LEU A 179 -0.96 5.12 11.20
C LEU A 179 -0.70 6.26 12.19
N ASP A 180 -0.86 7.51 11.73
CA ASP A 180 -0.70 8.71 12.57
C ASP A 180 -1.95 9.60 12.51
N PRO A 181 -3.06 9.14 13.11
CA PRO A 181 -4.32 9.84 13.08
C PRO A 181 -4.24 11.18 13.83
N ALA A 182 -4.85 12.21 13.27
CA ALA A 182 -4.91 13.55 13.84
C ALA A 182 -6.32 14.12 13.80
N ARG A 183 -6.67 14.88 14.83
CA ARG A 183 -7.92 15.63 14.98
C ARG A 183 -7.64 17.12 14.82
N GLY A 184 -8.43 17.78 13.98
CA GLY A 184 -8.48 19.23 13.80
C GLY A 184 -9.74 19.89 14.37
N VAL A 185 -10.38 19.21 15.31
CA VAL A 185 -11.52 19.66 16.12
C VAL A 185 -11.07 19.84 17.58
N TYR A 186 -11.59 20.86 18.27
CA TYR A 186 -11.30 21.10 19.67
C TYR A 186 -12.02 20.08 20.58
N ASP A 187 -11.24 19.22 21.24
CA ASP A 187 -11.73 18.25 22.23
C ASP A 187 -13.01 17.47 21.81
N GLN A 188 -14.09 17.59 22.59
CA GLN A 188 -15.41 17.02 22.30
C GLN A 188 -16.38 18.05 21.73
N THR A 189 -15.92 19.19 21.22
CA THR A 189 -16.79 20.18 20.60
C THR A 189 -16.95 19.90 19.10
N ASP A 190 -17.65 20.78 18.39
CA ASP A 190 -17.74 20.83 16.94
C ASP A 190 -16.88 21.96 16.32
N SER A 191 -15.99 22.58 17.12
CA SER A 191 -15.19 23.72 16.69
C SER A 191 -13.93 23.28 15.96
N ILE A 192 -13.78 23.72 14.71
CA ILE A 192 -12.56 23.49 13.91
C ILE A 192 -11.42 24.38 14.41
N ILE A 193 -10.28 23.77 14.73
CA ILE A 193 -9.07 24.48 15.22
C ILE A 193 -8.03 24.68 14.12
N THR A 194 -8.05 23.87 13.06
CA THR A 194 -7.16 24.08 11.91
C THR A 194 -7.58 25.33 11.14
N THR A 195 -6.59 26.07 10.67
CA THR A 195 -6.77 27.31 9.91
C THR A 195 -6.44 27.15 8.43
N LYS A 196 -5.71 26.09 8.06
CA LYS A 196 -5.19 25.80 6.72
C LYS A 196 -4.98 24.29 6.52
N TYR A 197 -4.59 23.91 5.31
CA TYR A 197 -4.13 22.55 5.01
C TYR A 197 -2.84 22.21 5.77
N ASN A 198 -2.74 20.99 6.33
CA ASN A 198 -1.61 20.50 7.13
C ASN A 198 -1.21 21.48 8.24
N ASP A 199 -2.19 22.00 8.97
CA ASP A 199 -1.96 22.91 10.10
C ASP A 199 -1.47 22.16 11.35
N PHE A 200 -0.28 21.56 11.25
CA PHE A 200 0.28 20.63 12.23
C PHE A 200 0.37 21.22 13.64
N ASP A 201 0.61 22.53 13.77
CA ASP A 201 0.69 23.24 15.05
C ASP A 201 -0.67 23.26 15.78
N ASN A 202 -1.78 23.18 15.04
CA ASN A 202 -3.14 23.17 15.58
C ASN A 202 -3.75 21.75 15.59
N LEU A 203 -3.07 20.74 15.07
CA LEU A 203 -3.58 19.36 15.11
C LEU A 203 -3.36 18.73 16.48
N VAL A 204 -4.35 17.96 16.93
CA VAL A 204 -4.19 17.04 18.06
C VAL A 204 -3.86 15.66 17.50
N TRP A 205 -2.62 15.21 17.70
CA TRP A 205 -2.18 13.87 17.31
C TRP A 205 -2.75 12.81 18.25
N LEU A 206 -3.33 11.76 17.69
CA LEU A 206 -4.03 10.71 18.44
C LEU A 206 -3.15 9.46 18.67
N GLY A 207 -1.85 9.55 18.33
CA GLY A 207 -0.83 8.55 18.62
C GLY A 207 -0.54 7.60 17.45
N ASN A 208 0.75 7.28 17.29
CA ASN A 208 1.27 6.54 16.14
C ASN A 208 1.95 5.20 16.47
N SER A 209 1.67 4.64 17.65
CA SER A 209 2.16 3.32 18.08
C SER A 209 1.02 2.33 18.35
N PRO A 210 1.17 1.02 18.03
CA PRO A 210 2.31 0.41 17.34
C PRO A 210 2.41 0.77 15.84
N THR A 211 3.62 0.66 15.28
CA THR A 211 3.86 0.69 13.83
C THR A 211 3.71 -0.71 13.23
N SER A 212 3.63 -0.79 11.89
CA SER A 212 3.72 -2.08 11.19
C SER A 212 5.07 -2.75 11.48
N GLN A 213 5.09 -4.08 11.38
CA GLN A 213 6.31 -4.87 11.46
C GLN A 213 6.93 -5.13 10.08
N PHE A 214 6.17 -4.93 9.00
CA PHE A 214 6.63 -5.15 7.64
C PHE A 214 7.53 -4.00 7.13
N PRO A 215 8.80 -4.26 6.78
CA PRO A 215 9.75 -3.25 6.36
C PRO A 215 9.59 -2.89 4.87
N LEU A 216 8.44 -2.31 4.52
CA LEU A 216 8.00 -2.00 3.15
C LEU A 216 9.03 -1.29 2.26
N THR A 217 9.89 -0.45 2.85
CA THR A 217 10.92 0.30 2.08
C THR A 217 12.33 -0.26 2.25
N SER A 218 12.47 -1.46 2.79
CA SER A 218 13.76 -2.15 2.83
C SER A 218 14.20 -2.58 1.43
N THR A 219 15.49 -2.85 1.27
CA THR A 219 16.03 -3.32 0.00
C THR A 219 15.54 -4.73 -0.31
N GLU A 220 15.39 -5.57 0.72
CA GLU A 220 14.93 -6.95 0.65
C GLU A 220 13.47 -7.05 0.18
N GLU A 221 12.65 -6.06 0.53
CA GLU A 221 11.24 -5.98 0.16
C GLU A 221 10.99 -5.16 -1.14
N SER A 222 12.02 -4.98 -1.96
CA SER A 222 11.96 -4.22 -3.21
C SER A 222 11.81 -5.12 -4.46
N GLY A 223 11.41 -4.52 -5.59
CA GLY A 223 11.33 -5.23 -6.87
C GLY A 223 10.03 -5.99 -7.13
N TYR A 224 9.07 -5.96 -6.21
CA TYR A 224 7.76 -6.59 -6.37
C TYR A 224 6.62 -5.70 -5.85
N TRP A 225 5.37 -6.02 -6.24
CA TRP A 225 4.20 -5.28 -5.77
C TRP A 225 3.74 -5.76 -4.39
N VAL A 226 3.42 -4.82 -3.52
CA VAL A 226 2.87 -5.07 -2.18
C VAL A 226 1.50 -4.40 -2.09
N LEU A 227 0.50 -5.14 -1.62
CA LEU A 227 -0.82 -4.58 -1.33
C LEU A 227 -0.76 -3.78 -0.02
N VAL A 228 -1.22 -2.53 -0.04
CA VAL A 228 -1.41 -1.68 1.13
C VAL A 228 -2.86 -1.21 1.16
N GLU A 229 -3.58 -1.58 2.21
CA GLU A 229 -4.96 -1.16 2.46
C GLU A 229 -5.07 -0.50 3.83
N SER A 230 -5.86 0.55 3.91
CA SER A 230 -6.15 1.22 5.18
C SER A 230 -7.63 1.52 5.30
N ARG A 231 -8.11 1.53 6.54
CA ARG A 231 -9.48 1.89 6.91
C ARG A 231 -9.44 3.03 7.89
N VAL A 232 -10.34 3.98 7.72
CA VAL A 232 -10.70 4.91 8.79
C VAL A 232 -12.19 4.90 9.03
N LYS A 233 -12.56 4.89 10.31
CA LYS A 233 -13.92 5.09 10.80
C LYS A 233 -13.90 6.24 11.81
N LEU A 234 -14.68 7.28 11.54
CA LEU A 234 -14.88 8.39 12.45
C LEU A 234 -15.58 7.90 13.73
N ASN A 235 -15.31 8.55 14.85
CA ASN A 235 -16.04 8.28 16.08
C ASN A 235 -17.50 8.72 15.98
N THR A 236 -18.37 8.07 16.76
CA THR A 236 -19.69 8.60 17.08
C THR A 236 -19.52 9.98 17.75
N PRO A 237 -20.33 11.00 17.41
CA PRO A 237 -20.25 12.31 18.04
C PRO A 237 -20.23 12.22 19.57
N GLY A 238 -19.23 12.85 20.21
CA GLY A 238 -19.06 12.89 21.66
C GLY A 238 -18.50 11.59 22.28
N LYS A 239 -18.06 10.64 21.46
CA LYS A 239 -17.44 9.37 21.89
C LYS A 239 -16.01 9.23 21.36
N ASN A 240 -15.27 8.30 21.97
CA ASN A 240 -13.94 7.90 21.54
C ASN A 240 -14.02 6.44 21.08
N ASP A 241 -14.68 6.19 19.96
CA ASP A 241 -14.91 4.85 19.38
C ASP A 241 -14.48 4.77 17.90
N GLY A 242 -13.74 5.78 17.43
CA GLY A 242 -13.15 5.79 16.09
C GLY A 242 -12.06 4.74 15.92
N ILE A 243 -11.84 4.32 14.66
CA ILE A 243 -10.93 3.24 14.29
C ILE A 243 -10.05 3.69 13.14
N ASN A 244 -8.77 3.28 13.17
CA ASN A 244 -7.89 3.34 12.01
C ASN A 244 -7.09 2.04 11.93
N GLN A 245 -7.09 1.37 10.78
CA GLN A 245 -6.47 0.07 10.58
C GLN A 245 -5.63 0.06 9.29
N LEU A 246 -4.57 -0.74 9.26
CA LEU A 246 -3.65 -0.93 8.13
C LEU A 246 -3.45 -2.43 7.90
N TRP A 247 -3.60 -2.85 6.64
CA TRP A 247 -3.28 -4.18 6.17
C TRP A 247 -2.17 -4.11 5.12
N ILE A 248 -1.26 -5.09 5.18
CA ILE A 248 -0.22 -5.29 4.18
C ILE A 248 -0.36 -6.72 3.66
N ASP A 249 -0.47 -6.88 2.34
CA ASP A 249 -0.83 -8.15 1.69
C ASP A 249 -2.10 -8.81 2.24
N GLY A 250 -3.03 -8.01 2.78
CA GLY A 250 -4.27 -8.50 3.39
C GLY A 250 -4.11 -8.97 4.84
N ILE A 251 -2.93 -8.83 5.44
CA ILE A 251 -2.64 -9.15 6.84
C ILE A 251 -2.77 -7.88 7.68
N LEU A 252 -3.55 -7.92 8.78
CA LEU A 252 -3.70 -6.77 9.67
C LEU A 252 -2.37 -6.51 10.40
N GLU A 253 -1.77 -5.36 10.13
CA GLU A 253 -0.46 -4.96 10.65
C GLU A 253 -0.59 -3.95 11.80
N VAL A 254 -1.53 -3.02 11.68
CA VAL A 254 -1.74 -1.97 12.67
C VAL A 254 -3.23 -1.77 12.91
N GLU A 255 -3.60 -1.70 14.17
CA GLU A 255 -4.93 -1.29 14.60
C GLU A 255 -4.84 -0.19 15.66
N ARG A 256 -5.67 0.85 15.47
CA ARG A 256 -5.96 1.89 16.45
C ARG A 256 -7.45 1.87 16.72
N LYS A 257 -7.79 1.84 18.01
CA LYS A 257 -9.16 1.91 18.51
C LYS A 257 -9.28 3.08 19.48
N ASN A 258 -10.52 3.39 19.84
CA ASN A 258 -10.87 4.43 20.78
C ASN A 258 -10.38 5.83 20.36
N LEU A 259 -10.34 6.08 19.05
CA LEU A 259 -9.88 7.37 18.52
C LEU A 259 -11.00 8.40 18.59
N ASN A 260 -10.66 9.63 18.94
CA ASN A 260 -11.54 10.78 18.77
C ASN A 260 -11.07 11.60 17.57
N PHE A 261 -11.57 11.28 16.38
CA PHE A 261 -11.26 11.99 15.15
C PHE A 261 -11.98 13.33 15.01
N ARG A 262 -13.20 13.47 15.55
CA ARG A 262 -14.08 14.59 15.20
C ARG A 262 -14.83 15.25 16.35
N GLY A 263 -14.64 14.84 17.61
CA GLY A 263 -15.43 15.35 18.73
C GLY A 263 -16.92 15.21 18.46
N ASN A 264 -17.65 16.32 18.48
CA ASN A 264 -19.06 16.44 18.09
C ASN A 264 -19.28 17.01 16.66
N TYR A 265 -18.21 17.25 15.91
CA TYR A 265 -18.31 17.80 14.56
C TYR A 265 -18.97 16.83 13.57
N THR A 266 -20.03 17.27 12.88
CA THR A 266 -20.77 16.45 11.90
C THR A 266 -21.02 17.15 10.56
N LYS A 267 -20.49 18.37 10.36
CA LYS A 267 -20.80 19.16 9.15
C LYS A 267 -20.18 18.56 7.88
N HIS A 268 -19.02 17.92 8.00
CA HIS A 268 -18.36 17.19 6.91
C HIS A 268 -17.87 15.83 7.39
N GLY A 269 -18.06 14.80 6.58
CA GLY A 269 -17.48 13.48 6.77
C GLY A 269 -16.05 13.41 6.22
N ILE A 270 -15.56 12.20 5.99
CA ILE A 270 -14.35 11.96 5.19
C ILE A 270 -14.72 12.25 3.74
N ASN A 271 -13.92 13.07 3.06
CA ASN A 271 -14.28 13.57 1.73
C ASN A 271 -13.09 13.69 0.77
N ALA A 272 -11.92 13.20 1.16
CA ALA A 272 -10.80 13.06 0.25
C ALA A 272 -9.83 11.94 0.65
N VAL A 273 -9.21 11.34 -0.36
CA VAL A 273 -8.04 10.44 -0.21
C VAL A 273 -6.94 10.90 -1.15
N PHE A 274 -5.72 11.03 -0.63
CA PHE A 274 -4.54 11.44 -1.38
C PHE A 274 -3.49 10.34 -1.39
N LEU A 275 -2.96 10.04 -2.57
CA LEU A 275 -1.71 9.32 -2.76
C LEU A 275 -0.59 10.34 -2.92
N GLU A 276 0.46 10.19 -2.12
CA GLU A 276 1.53 11.16 -1.99
C GLU A 276 2.90 10.54 -2.28
N SER A 277 3.81 11.39 -2.75
CA SER A 277 5.21 11.05 -2.90
C SER A 277 6.11 12.14 -2.35
N TYR A 278 6.60 11.93 -1.13
CA TYR A 278 7.42 12.90 -0.40
C TYR A 278 8.49 12.22 0.45
N TRP A 279 9.67 12.83 0.52
CA TRP A 279 10.85 12.32 1.19
C TRP A 279 11.58 13.43 1.95
N ASN A 280 11.50 13.40 3.30
CA ASN A 280 12.02 14.47 4.16
C ASN A 280 13.47 14.90 3.86
N LYS A 281 14.38 13.94 3.63
CA LYS A 281 15.81 14.17 3.41
C LYS A 281 16.25 14.05 1.93
N GLY A 282 15.29 13.91 1.02
CA GLY A 282 15.55 13.63 -0.39
C GLY A 282 15.94 12.18 -0.68
N SER A 283 15.67 11.72 -1.90
CA SER A 283 16.07 10.36 -2.34
C SER A 283 17.59 10.20 -2.41
N LEU A 284 18.09 9.02 -2.03
CA LEU A 284 19.53 8.73 -2.02
C LEU A 284 20.12 8.50 -3.41
N LYS A 285 19.26 8.13 -4.37
CA LYS A 285 19.58 7.85 -5.77
C LYS A 285 18.36 8.08 -6.65
N ASP A 286 18.54 8.02 -7.96
CA ASP A 286 17.43 7.87 -8.89
C ASP A 286 16.81 6.48 -8.64
N GLN A 287 15.52 6.44 -8.38
CA GLN A 287 14.82 5.19 -8.13
C GLN A 287 13.31 5.31 -8.37
N GLY A 288 12.76 4.30 -9.04
CA GLY A 288 11.36 4.18 -9.35
C GLY A 288 10.52 3.73 -8.16
N ARG A 289 9.33 4.31 -8.08
CA ARG A 289 8.24 3.85 -7.21
C ARG A 289 6.94 4.00 -7.98
N TRP A 290 6.05 3.03 -7.87
CA TRP A 290 4.80 3.02 -8.59
C TRP A 290 3.63 2.68 -7.68
N TYR A 291 2.47 3.29 -7.95
CA TYR A 291 1.20 2.92 -7.35
C TYR A 291 0.24 2.41 -8.42
N ASP A 292 -0.50 1.35 -8.10
CA ASP A 292 -1.46 0.72 -9.00
C ASP A 292 -2.73 0.32 -8.24
N ASN A 293 -3.82 0.11 -8.98
CA ASN A 293 -5.12 -0.36 -8.52
C ASN A 293 -5.61 0.43 -7.29
N PHE A 294 -5.76 1.73 -7.49
CA PHE A 294 -6.23 2.66 -6.47
C PHE A 294 -7.75 2.55 -6.31
N VAL A 295 -8.18 2.04 -5.16
CA VAL A 295 -9.60 1.83 -4.84
C VAL A 295 -9.95 2.59 -3.57
N ILE A 296 -11.14 3.20 -3.53
CA ILE A 296 -11.76 3.75 -2.33
C ILE A 296 -13.18 3.18 -2.25
N ALA A 297 -13.57 2.64 -1.10
CA ALA A 297 -14.88 2.01 -0.92
C ALA A 297 -15.40 2.20 0.52
N THR A 298 -16.69 1.94 0.73
CA THR A 298 -17.33 1.92 2.06
C THR A 298 -17.36 0.53 2.72
N VAL A 299 -16.78 -0.47 2.05
CA VAL A 299 -16.63 -1.85 2.53
C VAL A 299 -15.17 -2.30 2.36
N PRO A 300 -14.72 -3.34 3.08
CA PRO A 300 -13.39 -3.91 2.87
C PRO A 300 -13.12 -4.20 1.39
N ILE A 301 -11.93 -3.84 0.92
CA ILE A 301 -11.55 -4.02 -0.49
C ILE A 301 -10.82 -5.36 -0.60
N GLY A 302 -9.75 -5.52 0.17
CA GLY A 302 -8.90 -6.68 0.12
C GLY A 302 -8.10 -6.79 -1.19
N PRO A 303 -7.50 -7.96 -1.41
CA PRO A 303 -6.67 -8.20 -2.58
C PRO A 303 -7.47 -8.28 -3.88
N VAL A 304 -6.75 -8.25 -5.00
CA VAL A 304 -7.34 -8.48 -6.33
C VAL A 304 -8.03 -9.86 -6.45
N ILE A 305 -9.00 -9.93 -7.35
CA ILE A 305 -9.62 -11.20 -7.76
C ILE A 305 -8.81 -11.83 -8.89
N CYS A 306 -8.61 -13.14 -8.79
CA CYS A 306 -7.92 -13.95 -9.77
C CYS A 306 -8.74 -15.18 -10.19
N PRO A 307 -8.44 -15.78 -11.36
CA PRO A 307 -9.11 -17.01 -11.79
C PRO A 307 -8.83 -18.16 -10.85
N ARG A 308 -9.65 -19.21 -10.91
CA ARG A 308 -9.48 -20.43 -10.10
C ARG A 308 -8.19 -21.23 -10.38
N ASN A 309 -7.58 -20.99 -11.54
CA ASN A 309 -6.25 -21.46 -11.91
C ASN A 309 -5.36 -20.24 -12.19
N PRO A 310 -4.96 -19.49 -11.15
CA PRO A 310 -4.27 -18.22 -11.34
C PRO A 310 -2.88 -18.43 -11.96
N THR A 311 -2.42 -17.43 -12.72
CA THR A 311 -1.02 -17.35 -13.13
C THR A 311 -0.26 -16.53 -12.10
N LEU A 312 0.80 -17.09 -11.52
CA LEU A 312 1.72 -16.38 -10.64
C LEU A 312 3.00 -16.04 -11.41
N VAL A 313 3.53 -14.84 -11.22
CA VAL A 313 4.80 -14.40 -11.80
C VAL A 313 5.74 -14.02 -10.68
N LYS A 314 6.93 -14.62 -10.64
CA LYS A 314 7.95 -14.29 -9.63
C LYS A 314 8.89 -13.17 -10.11
N THR A 315 9.59 -12.56 -9.17
CA THR A 315 10.66 -11.60 -9.44
C THR A 315 11.79 -12.21 -10.29
N PRO A 316 12.56 -11.37 -11.01
CA PRO A 316 13.76 -11.82 -11.72
C PRO A 316 14.75 -12.56 -10.82
N TYR A 317 15.55 -13.46 -11.41
CA TYR A 317 16.56 -14.21 -10.65
C TYR A 317 17.78 -13.33 -10.36
N HIS A 318 18.19 -13.29 -9.09
CA HIS A 318 19.42 -12.65 -8.63
C HIS A 318 20.21 -13.63 -7.77
N GLY A 319 21.46 -13.88 -8.13
CA GLY A 319 22.31 -14.88 -7.47
C GLY A 319 23.42 -15.40 -8.38
N PRO A 320 24.28 -16.30 -7.88
CA PRO A 320 25.32 -16.92 -8.69
C PRO A 320 24.74 -17.80 -9.81
N GLY A 321 25.45 -17.90 -10.93
CA GLY A 321 25.03 -18.74 -12.05
C GLY A 321 23.73 -18.25 -12.70
N LYS A 322 22.90 -19.19 -13.18
CA LYS A 322 21.58 -18.93 -13.75
C LYS A 322 20.48 -19.55 -12.90
N LEU A 323 19.24 -19.12 -13.08
CA LEU A 323 18.08 -19.84 -12.55
C LEU A 323 18.08 -21.25 -13.12
N LYS A 324 18.07 -22.26 -12.25
CA LYS A 324 17.91 -23.67 -12.62
C LYS A 324 16.48 -24.13 -12.42
N ASN A 325 15.89 -23.69 -11.31
CA ASN A 325 14.60 -24.15 -10.85
C ASN A 325 14.00 -23.19 -9.83
N TRP A 326 12.70 -23.29 -9.57
CA TRP A 326 12.03 -22.62 -8.46
C TRP A 326 10.76 -23.38 -8.08
N GLU A 327 10.26 -23.06 -6.88
CA GLU A 327 9.08 -23.69 -6.31
C GLU A 327 8.18 -22.64 -5.66
N VAL A 328 6.89 -22.88 -5.71
CA VAL A 328 5.86 -22.07 -5.03
C VAL A 328 4.94 -22.95 -4.22
N GLU A 329 4.54 -22.46 -3.05
CA GLU A 329 3.46 -23.04 -2.26
C GLU A 329 2.36 -22.01 -2.06
N LEU A 330 1.11 -22.50 -1.96
CA LEU A 330 -0.05 -21.70 -1.59
C LEU A 330 -0.66 -22.22 -0.29
N ALA A 331 -1.17 -21.28 0.51
CA ALA A 331 -1.93 -21.55 1.72
C ALA A 331 -3.21 -20.73 1.77
N SER A 332 -4.24 -21.25 2.43
CA SER A 332 -5.52 -20.57 2.70
C SER A 332 -5.47 -19.66 3.94
N ASP A 333 -4.33 -19.64 4.65
CA ASP A 333 -4.05 -18.75 5.77
C ASP A 333 -2.73 -17.99 5.55
N CYS A 334 -2.59 -16.85 6.22
CA CYS A 334 -1.43 -15.97 6.07
C CYS A 334 -0.13 -16.51 6.69
N ASN A 335 -0.17 -17.59 7.47
CA ASN A 335 0.99 -18.17 8.14
C ASN A 335 1.47 -19.48 7.50
N GLY A 336 0.69 -20.04 6.58
CA GLY A 336 0.99 -21.30 5.91
C GLY A 336 0.68 -22.55 6.71
N ALA A 337 -0.19 -22.46 7.71
CA ALA A 337 -0.62 -23.61 8.50
C ALA A 337 -1.44 -24.61 7.67
N GLU A 338 -2.26 -24.11 6.73
CA GLU A 338 -3.08 -24.88 5.82
C GLU A 338 -2.58 -24.72 4.37
N LYS A 339 -1.55 -25.48 4.03
CA LYS A 339 -1.06 -25.54 2.65
C LYS A 339 -2.05 -26.26 1.74
N VAL A 340 -2.39 -25.63 0.62
CA VAL A 340 -3.40 -26.11 -0.34
C VAL A 340 -2.82 -26.42 -1.72
N PHE A 341 -1.62 -25.96 -2.03
CA PHE A 341 -0.92 -26.26 -3.28
C PHE A 341 0.59 -26.26 -3.07
N VAL A 342 1.27 -27.22 -3.70
CA VAL A 342 2.74 -27.29 -3.77
C VAL A 342 3.11 -27.54 -5.22
N SER A 343 3.95 -26.68 -5.80
CA SER A 343 4.39 -26.85 -7.19
C SER A 343 5.31 -28.06 -7.36
N ASN A 344 5.37 -28.55 -8.60
CA ASN A 344 6.50 -29.34 -9.08
C ASN A 344 7.74 -28.42 -9.25
N ASN A 345 8.84 -28.97 -9.75
CA ASN A 345 9.98 -28.19 -10.21
C ASN A 345 9.61 -27.42 -11.49
N LEU A 346 9.77 -26.09 -11.46
CA LEU A 346 9.28 -25.18 -12.50
C LEU A 346 10.35 -24.76 -13.52
N GLY A 347 11.60 -25.22 -13.34
CA GLY A 347 12.70 -24.95 -14.28
C GLY A 347 13.05 -23.47 -14.37
N GLU A 348 13.30 -22.99 -15.59
CA GLU A 348 13.79 -21.63 -15.84
C GLU A 348 12.69 -20.58 -16.11
N SER A 349 11.41 -21.00 -16.17
CA SER A 349 10.28 -20.08 -16.32
C SER A 349 10.21 -19.11 -15.13
N SER A 350 9.72 -17.87 -15.31
CA SER A 350 9.37 -16.98 -14.19
C SER A 350 7.88 -17.03 -13.82
N LYS A 351 7.11 -17.86 -14.52
CA LYS A 351 5.65 -17.95 -14.37
C LYS A 351 5.16 -19.38 -14.20
N ILE A 352 4.06 -19.53 -13.48
CA ILE A 352 3.34 -20.79 -13.26
C ILE A 352 1.83 -20.54 -13.37
N ILE A 353 1.11 -21.47 -14.00
CA ILE A 353 -0.36 -21.56 -13.88
C ILE A 353 -0.65 -22.61 -12.81
N VAL A 354 -1.36 -22.26 -11.75
CA VAL A 354 -1.68 -23.17 -10.65
C VAL A 354 -2.72 -24.20 -11.12
N ASN A 355 -2.29 -25.43 -11.40
CA ASN A 355 -3.14 -26.53 -11.85
C ASN A 355 -2.45 -27.89 -11.54
N THR A 356 -3.06 -29.01 -11.96
CA THR A 356 -2.52 -30.37 -11.73
C THR A 356 -1.30 -30.73 -12.58
N GLU A 357 -0.97 -29.94 -13.60
CA GLU A 357 0.22 -30.16 -14.44
C GLU A 357 1.48 -29.57 -13.76
N THR A 358 1.29 -28.46 -13.06
CA THR A 358 2.39 -27.68 -12.45
C THR A 358 2.57 -27.94 -10.96
N GLY A 359 1.69 -28.71 -10.33
CA GLY A 359 1.81 -29.06 -8.92
C GLY A 359 0.67 -29.93 -8.42
N ASN A 360 0.64 -30.10 -7.09
CA ASN A 360 -0.31 -30.94 -6.40
C ASN A 360 -1.15 -30.10 -5.44
N PHE A 361 -2.47 -30.26 -5.52
CA PHE A 361 -3.37 -29.70 -4.52
C PHE A 361 -3.36 -30.57 -3.25
N MET A 362 -3.32 -29.88 -2.11
CA MET A 362 -3.09 -30.44 -0.78
C MET A 362 -4.26 -30.11 0.16
N GLY A 363 -4.26 -30.73 1.34
CA GLY A 363 -5.22 -30.42 2.41
C GLY A 363 -6.67 -30.50 1.93
N PRO A 364 -7.51 -29.48 2.22
CA PRO A 364 -8.91 -29.43 1.77
C PRO A 364 -9.10 -29.50 0.25
N LEU A 365 -8.07 -29.18 -0.54
CA LEU A 365 -8.11 -29.21 -2.00
C LEU A 365 -7.52 -30.49 -2.61
N LYS A 366 -7.16 -31.50 -1.80
CA LYS A 366 -6.63 -32.77 -2.32
C LYS A 366 -7.60 -33.40 -3.35
N GLY A 367 -7.06 -33.77 -4.51
CA GLY A 367 -7.82 -34.33 -5.62
C GLY A 367 -8.63 -33.32 -6.44
N LYS A 368 -8.51 -32.02 -6.14
CA LYS A 368 -9.06 -30.94 -6.99
C LYS A 368 -8.04 -30.54 -8.07
N SER A 369 -8.52 -29.82 -9.07
CA SER A 369 -7.72 -29.29 -10.18
C SER A 369 -7.60 -27.76 -10.20
N LYS A 370 -8.23 -27.08 -9.23
CA LYS A 370 -8.33 -25.63 -9.15
C LYS A 370 -8.62 -25.19 -7.71
N LEU A 371 -8.29 -23.93 -7.41
CA LEU A 371 -8.56 -23.31 -6.12
C LEU A 371 -10.07 -23.17 -5.86
N ALA A 372 -10.46 -23.11 -4.59
CA ALA A 372 -11.84 -22.84 -4.19
C ALA A 372 -12.17 -21.35 -4.37
N SER A 373 -13.37 -21.07 -4.88
CA SER A 373 -13.93 -19.72 -5.06
C SER A 373 -14.19 -19.04 -3.71
N GLY A 374 -14.12 -17.71 -3.69
CA GLY A 374 -14.38 -16.87 -2.51
C GLY A 374 -13.36 -17.01 -1.38
N THR A 375 -12.21 -17.63 -1.65
CA THR A 375 -11.15 -17.86 -0.67
C THR A 375 -9.94 -17.00 -1.00
N ILE A 376 -9.35 -16.37 0.01
CA ILE A 376 -8.07 -15.68 -0.10
C ILE A 376 -6.95 -16.69 0.11
N TYR A 377 -5.97 -16.70 -0.79
CA TYR A 377 -4.76 -17.50 -0.65
C TYR A 377 -3.53 -16.61 -0.59
N PHE A 378 -2.47 -17.14 0.02
CA PHE A 378 -1.16 -16.50 0.15
C PHE A 378 -0.12 -17.39 -0.50
N ALA A 379 0.91 -16.78 -1.09
CA ALA A 379 2.00 -17.48 -1.75
C ALA A 379 3.31 -17.34 -0.97
N ARG A 380 4.16 -18.35 -1.08
CA ARG A 380 5.61 -18.23 -0.80
C ARG A 380 6.40 -18.91 -1.89
N VAL A 381 7.62 -18.44 -2.14
CA VAL A 381 8.44 -18.88 -3.26
C VAL A 381 9.91 -19.00 -2.86
N ARG A 382 10.62 -19.95 -3.47
CA ARG A 382 12.10 -20.08 -3.40
C ARG A 382 12.67 -20.44 -4.76
N GLN A 383 13.95 -20.20 -4.99
CA GLN A 383 14.61 -20.50 -6.26
C GLN A 383 15.97 -21.17 -6.09
N GLN A 384 16.42 -21.87 -7.13
CA GLN A 384 17.65 -22.63 -7.17
C GLN A 384 18.58 -22.10 -8.27
N SER A 385 19.86 -21.96 -7.94
CA SER A 385 20.91 -21.67 -8.91
C SER A 385 21.30 -22.90 -9.73
N SER A 386 21.93 -22.67 -10.88
CA SER A 386 22.60 -23.70 -11.69
C SER A 386 23.72 -24.42 -10.95
N HIS A 387 24.22 -23.84 -9.85
CA HIS A 387 25.20 -24.48 -8.96
C HIS A 387 24.54 -25.34 -7.87
N GLY A 388 23.21 -25.47 -7.88
CA GLY A 388 22.44 -26.33 -6.97
C GLY A 388 22.05 -25.69 -5.64
N GLN A 389 22.45 -24.43 -5.39
CA GLN A 389 22.13 -23.71 -4.16
C GLN A 389 20.67 -23.22 -4.21
N TRP A 390 19.93 -23.42 -3.13
CA TRP A 390 18.58 -22.87 -2.96
C TRP A 390 18.63 -21.57 -2.15
N SER A 391 17.79 -20.61 -2.51
CA SER A 391 17.43 -19.52 -1.61
C SER A 391 16.64 -20.07 -0.41
N VAL A 392 16.53 -19.27 0.65
CA VAL A 392 15.45 -19.49 1.62
C VAL A 392 14.09 -19.24 0.97
N TRP A 393 13.02 -19.68 1.62
CA TRP A 393 11.66 -19.31 1.23
C TRP A 393 11.42 -17.84 1.56
N SER A 394 10.70 -17.12 0.70
CA SER A 394 10.07 -15.86 1.10
C SER A 394 9.04 -16.09 2.19
N ARG A 395 8.65 -15.01 2.87
CA ARG A 395 7.46 -15.02 3.72
C ARG A 395 6.22 -15.38 2.90
N TRP A 396 5.14 -15.74 3.59
CA TRP A 396 3.82 -15.74 2.98
C TRP A 396 3.41 -14.32 2.66
N HIS A 397 3.06 -14.06 1.41
CA HIS A 397 2.75 -12.74 0.88
C HIS A 397 1.83 -12.85 -0.34
N GLN A 398 1.55 -11.71 -0.96
CA GLN A 398 0.67 -11.62 -2.13
C GLN A 398 -0.65 -12.35 -1.89
N GLY A 399 -1.44 -11.85 -0.94
CA GLY A 399 -2.83 -12.29 -0.81
C GLY A 399 -3.55 -12.08 -2.15
N PHE A 400 -4.36 -13.05 -2.58
CA PHE A 400 -5.25 -12.90 -3.73
C PHE A 400 -6.57 -13.64 -3.48
N ASN A 401 -7.68 -13.04 -3.89
CA ASN A 401 -8.99 -13.67 -3.79
C ASN A 401 -9.29 -14.46 -5.08
N VAL A 402 -9.97 -15.59 -4.97
CA VAL A 402 -10.32 -16.43 -6.11
C VAL A 402 -11.79 -16.26 -6.47
N GLU A 403 -12.08 -16.03 -7.75
CA GLU A 403 -13.44 -15.88 -8.29
C GLU A 403 -14.37 -17.07 -8.03
#